data_AF-A0A426X8D3-F1
#
_entry.id   AF-A0A426X8D3-F1
#
_cell.length_a   1.000
_cell.length_b   1.000
_cell.length_c   1.000
_cell.angle_alpha   90.00
_cell.angle_beta   90.00
_cell.angle_gamma   90.00
#
_symmetry.space_group_name_H-M   'P 1'
#
loop_
_entity.id
_entity.type
_entity.pdbx_description
1 polymer ?
#
loop_
_entity_poly.entity_id
_entity_poly.type
_entity_poly.pdbx_seq_one_letter_code
_entity_poly.pdbx_strand_id
1 'polypeptide(L)' 'MTCFGRRGVRQYNRSETPRIRWTEALHRRFIQAVASLGGENKATPKQILQLMSVKGLRVSHVKSHLQVCLYTFAAIN' A
#
# COMPACT_ATOMS: atom_id res chain seq x y z
N MET A 1 8.45 -22.46 -43.81
CA MET A 1 9.05 -21.23 -43.27
C MET A 1 8.19 -20.79 -42.09
N THR A 2 8.66 -21.03 -40.87
CA THR A 2 7.91 -20.88 -39.61
C THR A 2 8.18 -19.52 -38.98
N CYS A 3 7.14 -18.73 -38.74
CA CYS A 3 6.95 -17.75 -37.65
C CYS A 3 5.73 -16.90 -38.03
N PHE A 4 4.71 -16.74 -37.20
CA PHE A 4 4.69 -15.73 -36.15
C PHE A 4 3.88 -16.25 -34.96
N GLY A 5 4.54 -16.38 -33.81
CA GLY A 5 3.90 -16.67 -32.54
C GLY A 5 2.85 -15.61 -32.23
N ARG A 6 1.60 -16.04 -32.05
CA ARG A 6 0.53 -15.21 -31.50
C ARG A 6 0.99 -14.70 -30.14
N ARG A 7 1.29 -13.40 -30.06
CA ARG A 7 1.59 -12.70 -28.82
C ARG A 7 0.37 -12.84 -27.90
N GLY A 8 0.47 -13.75 -26.93
CA GLY A 8 -0.50 -13.91 -25.87
C GLY A 8 -0.67 -12.56 -25.18
N VAL A 9 -1.85 -11.98 -25.32
CA VAL A 9 -2.25 -10.79 -24.57
C VAL A 9 -2.10 -11.13 -23.10
N ARG A 10 -1.26 -10.38 -22.36
CA ARG A 10 -1.11 -10.56 -20.91
C ARG A 10 -2.49 -10.50 -20.27
N GLN A 11 -2.94 -11.62 -19.72
CA GLN A 11 -4.24 -11.68 -19.06
C GLN A 11 -4.21 -10.77 -17.84
N TYR A 12 -5.03 -9.71 -17.86
CA TYR A 12 -5.14 -8.79 -16.74
C TYR A 12 -5.95 -9.46 -15.64
N ASN A 13 -5.26 -10.17 -14.75
CA ASN A 13 -5.86 -10.73 -13.54
C ASN A 13 -6.14 -9.57 -12.56
N ARG A 14 -7.39 -9.09 -12.54
CA ARG A 14 -7.84 -8.14 -11.53
C ARG A 14 -7.86 -8.86 -10.19
N SER A 15 -7.18 -8.31 -9.20
CA SER A 15 -7.30 -8.78 -7.83
C SER A 15 -8.76 -8.64 -7.37
N GLU A 16 -9.39 -9.75 -7.02
CA GLU A 16 -10.76 -9.81 -6.47
C GLU A 16 -10.88 -9.19 -5.08
N THR A 17 -9.75 -8.80 -4.48
CA THR A 17 -9.73 -8.13 -3.18
C THR A 17 -10.25 -6.70 -3.28
N PRO A 18 -11.25 -6.32 -2.45
CA PRO A 18 -11.74 -4.95 -2.37
C PRO A 18 -10.58 -3.97 -2.11
N ARG A 19 -10.58 -2.84 -2.83
CA ARG A 19 -9.60 -1.78 -2.59
C ARG A 19 -9.82 -1.21 -1.18
N ILE A 20 -8.78 -1.21 -0.36
CA ILE A 20 -8.78 -0.53 0.93
C ILE A 20 -9.07 0.95 0.72
N ARG A 21 -10.05 1.48 1.46
CA ARG A 21 -10.28 2.91 1.60
C ARG A 21 -9.49 3.42 2.80
N TRP A 22 -8.59 4.36 2.57
CA TRP A 22 -7.89 5.05 3.65
C TRP A 22 -8.83 6.09 4.27
N THR A 23 -9.55 5.68 5.31
CA THR A 23 -10.35 6.61 6.12
C THR A 23 -9.44 7.40 7.05
N GLU A 24 -9.90 8.57 7.48
CA GLU A 24 -9.19 9.44 8.43
C GLU A 24 -8.77 8.69 9.71
N ALA A 25 -9.66 7.85 10.26
CA ALA A 25 -9.36 7.03 11.44
C ALA A 25 -8.25 5.99 11.18
N LEU A 26 -8.25 5.37 10.00
CA LEU A 26 -7.21 4.41 9.60
C LEU A 26 -5.87 5.12 9.40
N HIS A 27 -5.92 6.32 8.81
CA HIS A 27 -4.74 7.15 8.57
C HIS A 27 -4.10 7.64 9.87
N ARG A 28 -4.88 8.09 10.85
CA ARG A 28 -4.35 8.48 12.18
C ARG A 28 -3.60 7.34 12.86
N ARG A 29 -4.14 6.12 12.80
CA ARG A 29 -3.45 4.92 13.31
C ARG A 29 -2.15 4.65 12.57
N PHE A 30 -2.12 4.89 11.25
CA PHE A 30 -0.91 4.77 10.45
C PHE A 30 0.16 5.78 10.89
N ILE A 31 -0.20 7.06 11.03
CA ILE A 31 0.75 8.09 11.51
C ILE A 31 1.29 7.73 12.89
N GLN A 32 0.42 7.33 13.81
CA GLN A 32 0.83 6.90 15.15
C GLN A 32 1.80 5.71 15.08
N ALA A 33 1.52 4.69 14.26
CA ALA A 33 2.40 3.55 14.09
C ALA A 33 3.77 3.96 13.52
N VAL A 34 3.81 4.87 12.54
CA VAL A 34 5.07 5.39 11.98
C VAL A 34 5.85 6.20 13.02
N ALA A 35 5.16 7.07 13.78
CA ALA A 35 5.77 7.84 14.85
C ALA A 35 6.36 6.94 15.95
N SER A 36 5.62 5.91 16.37
CA SER A 36 6.09 4.92 17.35
C SER A 36 7.30 4.11 16.88
N LEU A 37 7.47 3.92 15.57
CA LEU A 37 8.63 3.23 14.98
C LEU A 37 9.83 4.16 14.76
N GLY A 38 9.74 5.44 15.14
CA GLY A 38 10.84 6.40 15.01
C GLY A 38 10.89 7.11 13.65
N GLY A 39 9.74 7.24 12.99
CA GLY A 39 9.59 8.00 11.74
C GLY A 39 9.68 7.16 10.47
N GLU A 40 9.41 7.80 9.33
CA GLU A 40 9.31 7.16 8.00
C GLU A 40 10.58 6.40 7.57
N ASN A 41 11.75 6.85 7.99
CA ASN A 41 13.04 6.25 7.64
C ASN A 41 13.28 4.89 8.35
N LYS A 42 12.67 4.69 9.53
CA LYS A 42 12.83 3.47 10.33
C LYS A 42 11.61 2.55 10.28
N ALA A 43 10.44 3.10 9.96
CA ALA A 43 9.20 2.36 9.94
C ALA A 43 9.11 1.43 8.72
N THR A 44 9.24 0.12 8.92
CA THR A 44 9.04 -0.84 7.83
C THR A 44 7.54 -1.12 7.59
N PRO A 45 7.10 -1.36 6.34
CA PRO A 45 5.69 -1.65 6.04
C PRO A 45 5.11 -2.83 6.84
N LYS A 46 5.95 -3.82 7.16
CA LYS A 46 5.58 -5.00 7.94
C LYS A 46 5.31 -4.65 9.41
N GLN A 47 6.17 -3.82 10.01
CA GLN A 47 6.00 -3.37 11.40
C GLN A 47 4.79 -2.44 11.54
N ILE A 48 4.58 -1.54 10.58
CA ILE A 48 3.40 -0.66 10.56
C ILE A 48 2.12 -1.50 10.51
N LEU A 49 2.06 -2.51 9.63
CA LEU A 49 0.92 -3.42 9.54
C LEU A 49 0.66 -4.14 10.88
N GLN A 50 1.72 -4.61 11.53
CA GLN A 50 1.63 -5.33 12.80
C GLN A 50 1.12 -4.41 13.93
N LEU A 51 1.56 -3.16 13.99
CA LEU A 51 1.08 -2.18 14.96
C LEU A 51 -0.38 -1.77 14.71
N MET A 52 -0.79 -1.62 13.45
CA MET A 52 -2.16 -1.23 13.12
C MET A 52 -3.18 -2.33 13.42
N SER A 53 -2.77 -3.61 13.33
CA SER A 53 -3.59 -4.80 13.65
C SER A 53 -5.02 -4.77 13.05
N VAL A 54 -5.16 -4.27 11.82
CA VAL A 54 -6.45 -4.14 11.12
C VAL A 54 -6.72 -5.38 10.27
N LYS A 55 -7.85 -6.05 10.52
CA LYS A 55 -8.30 -7.20 9.71
C LYS A 55 -8.50 -6.79 8.25
N GLY A 56 -7.93 -7.55 7.31
CA GLY A 56 -8.01 -7.27 5.88
C GLY A 56 -6.99 -6.26 5.35
N LEU A 57 -6.21 -5.60 6.22
CA LEU A 57 -5.07 -4.80 5.81
C LEU A 57 -3.89 -5.72 5.46
N ARG A 58 -3.14 -5.38 4.42
CA ARG A 58 -2.00 -6.16 3.91
C ARG A 58 -0.81 -5.24 3.73
N VAL A 59 0.39 -5.82 3.71
CA VAL A 59 1.65 -5.07 3.53
C VAL A 59 1.64 -4.30 2.20
N SER A 60 1.00 -4.84 1.16
CA SER A 60 0.82 -4.16 -0.13
C SER A 60 0.08 -2.84 -0.01
N HIS A 61 -0.97 -2.76 0.83
CA HIS A 61 -1.73 -1.53 1.06
C HIS A 61 -0.88 -0.48 1.79
N VAL A 62 -0.11 -0.92 2.79
CA VAL A 62 0.83 -0.06 3.53
C VAL A 62 1.94 0.45 2.62
N LYS A 63 2.50 -0.41 1.77
CA LYS A 63 3.53 -0.05 0.79
C LYS A 63 3.00 0.95 -0.25
N SER A 64 1.82 0.70 -0.82
CA SER A 64 1.19 1.66 -1.74
C SER A 64 0.88 2.99 -1.05
N HIS A 65 0.51 2.94 0.24
CA HIS A 65 0.28 4.16 1.01
C HIS A 65 1.57 4.91 1.26
N LEU A 66 2.66 4.26 1.69
CA LEU A 66 3.98 4.89 1.82
C LEU A 66 4.47 5.49 0.49
N GLN A 67 4.25 4.79 -0.62
CA GLN A 67 4.61 5.28 -1.96
C GLN A 67 3.80 6.51 -2.38
N VAL A 68 2.55 6.66 -1.93
CA VAL A 68 1.64 7.76 -2.33
C VAL A 68 1.59 8.91 -1.30
N CYS A 69 1.74 8.62 -0.01
CA CYS A 69 1.73 9.60 1.08
C CYS A 69 2.89 10.58 0.95
N LEU A 70 3.99 10.17 0.33
CA LEU A 70 5.12 11.04 -0.02
C LEU A 70 4.77 12.12 -1.06
N TYR A 71 3.69 11.96 -1.84
CA TYR A 71 3.35 12.88 -2.94
C TYR A 71 2.06 13.69 -2.73
N THR A 72 1.17 13.25 -1.85
CA THR A 72 -0.20 13.82 -1.78
C THR A 72 -0.54 14.50 -0.47
N PHE A 73 0.03 14.08 0.67
CA PHE A 73 -0.34 14.67 1.97
C PHE A 73 0.54 15.86 2.37
N ALA A 74 1.77 15.95 1.84
CA ALA A 74 2.59 17.16 1.95
C ALA A 74 2.02 18.35 1.14
N ALA A 75 1.09 18.10 0.21
CA ALA A 75 0.52 19.10 -0.68
C ALA A 75 -0.85 19.66 -0.23
N ILE A 76 -1.36 19.22 0.93
CA ILE A 76 -2.66 19.66 1.50
C ILE A 76 -2.49 20.25 2.92
N ASN A 77 -1.28 20.67 3.30
CA ASN A 77 -1.06 21.61 4.41
C ASN A 77 -0.42 22.88 3.88
#